data_AF-A0A7C3XWR6-F1
#
_entry.id   AF-A0A7C3XWR6-F1
#
_cell.length_a   1.000
_cell.length_b   1.000
_cell.length_c   1.000
_cell.angle_alpha   90.00
_cell.angle_beta   90.00
_cell.angle_gamma   90.00
#
_symmetry.space_group_name_H-M   'P 1'
#
loop_
_entity.id
_entity.type
_entity.pdbx_description
1 polymer ?
#
loop_
_entity_poly.entity_id
_entity_poly.type
_entity_poly.pdbx_seq_one_letter_code
_entity_poly.pdbx_strand_id
1 'polypeptide(L)'
;MRTGRKWRCGMGLIELLVSFAIAAALLAATAVAVDASFRSYAVNAEQAALMQQARIALHRMTSSVRATRAHAPASVSLRAEFASGATVTDTGIAMFDETGAEVVYRWDQSQRCLIAEIEGVSHVLARGVEAFSVRMEPMRSAAALKSGGAWDLLKRAEVLLTIRTDDPAHVAESTGAQTLTLSAAAVPRQNCW
;
A
#
# COMPACT_ATOMS: atom_id res chain seq x y z
N MET A 1 -64.79 18.33 43.72
CA MET A 1 -64.00 17.20 43.16
C MET A 1 -64.73 16.64 41.95
N ARG A 2 -64.28 16.91 40.72
CA ARG A 2 -64.79 16.24 39.50
C ARG A 2 -63.76 15.19 39.10
N THR A 3 -64.12 13.92 39.22
CA THR A 3 -63.32 12.78 38.76
C THR A 3 -63.42 12.70 37.23
N GLY A 4 -62.34 13.08 36.54
CA GLY A 4 -62.23 12.92 35.09
C GLY A 4 -62.21 11.44 34.74
N ARG A 5 -63.30 10.93 34.17
CA ARG A 5 -63.38 9.56 33.62
C ARG A 5 -62.37 9.47 32.46
N LYS A 6 -61.30 8.69 32.61
CA LYS A 6 -60.39 8.34 31.50
C LYS A 6 -61.16 7.45 30.53
N TRP A 7 -61.49 7.96 29.35
CA TRP A 7 -62.03 7.15 28.27
C TRP A 7 -60.94 6.18 27.82
N ARG A 8 -61.19 4.88 27.98
CA ARG A 8 -60.35 3.83 27.42
C ARG A 8 -60.78 3.66 25.96
N CYS A 9 -60.24 4.48 25.06
CA CYS A 9 -60.39 4.27 23.63
C CYS A 9 -59.44 3.15 23.19
N GLY A 10 -59.98 2.02 22.76
CA GLY A 10 -59.21 1.05 21.99
C GLY A 10 -58.83 1.65 20.64
N MET A 11 -57.67 1.28 20.12
CA MET A 11 -57.19 1.76 18.82
C MET A 11 -58.10 1.19 17.72
N GLY A 12 -58.54 2.03 16.79
CA GLY A 12 -59.33 1.58 15.65
C GLY A 12 -58.51 0.70 14.71
N LEU A 13 -59.16 -0.22 14.00
CA LEU A 13 -58.47 -1.11 13.04
C LEU A 13 -57.67 -0.34 11.99
N ILE A 14 -58.20 0.80 11.53
CA ILE A 14 -57.52 1.70 10.59
C ILE A 14 -56.26 2.31 11.22
N GLU A 15 -56.34 2.81 12.46
CA GLU A 15 -55.19 3.39 13.17
C GLU A 15 -54.07 2.36 13.39
N LEU A 16 -54.45 1.10 13.67
CA LEU A 16 -53.52 -0.01 13.82
C LEU A 16 -52.85 -0.37 12.48
N LEU A 17 -53.61 -0.39 11.38
CA LEU A 17 -53.05 -0.60 10.03
C LEU A 17 -52.10 0.52 9.61
N VAL A 18 -52.44 1.78 9.89
CA VAL A 18 -51.57 2.93 9.60
C VAL A 18 -50.29 2.85 10.44
N SER A 19 -50.41 2.54 11.73
CA SER A 19 -49.26 2.37 12.63
C SER A 19 -48.36 1.24 12.14
N PHE A 20 -48.95 0.11 11.70
CA PHE A 20 -48.21 -1.02 11.14
C PHE A 20 -47.51 -0.67 9.82
N ALA A 21 -48.19 0.05 8.92
CA ALA A 21 -47.60 0.49 7.66
C ALA A 21 -46.40 1.42 7.88
N ILE A 22 -46.51 2.37 8.82
CA ILE A 22 -45.40 3.26 9.20
C ILE A 22 -44.25 2.45 9.81
N ALA A 23 -44.54 1.53 10.73
CA ALA A 23 -43.52 0.68 11.34
C ALA A 23 -42.80 -0.20 10.31
N ALA A 24 -43.53 -0.79 9.36
CA ALA A 24 -42.96 -1.57 8.27
C ALA A 24 -42.08 -0.71 7.35
N ALA A 25 -42.52 0.50 7.01
CA ALA A 25 -41.74 1.43 6.19
C ALA A 25 -40.44 1.87 6.89
N LEU A 26 -40.51 2.17 8.19
CA LEU A 26 -39.32 2.50 9.00
C LEU A 26 -38.37 1.30 9.10
N LEU A 27 -38.89 0.09 9.34
CA LEU A 27 -38.08 -1.12 9.40
C LEU A 27 -37.36 -1.37 8.07
N ALA A 28 -38.06 -1.24 6.95
CA ALA A 28 -37.46 -1.37 5.62
C ALA A 28 -36.36 -0.32 5.38
N ALA A 29 -36.61 0.94 5.74
CA ALA A 29 -35.61 2.00 5.63
C ALA A 29 -34.37 1.73 6.49
N THR A 30 -34.55 1.26 7.73
CA THR A 30 -33.43 0.89 8.61
C THR A 30 -32.64 -0.30 8.07
N ALA A 31 -33.31 -1.31 7.51
CA ALA A 31 -32.63 -2.45 6.90
C ALA A 31 -31.73 -2.03 5.73
N VAL A 32 -32.22 -1.14 4.86
CA VAL A 32 -31.43 -0.58 3.75
C VAL A 32 -30.26 0.26 4.26
N ALA A 33 -30.46 1.10 5.29
CA ALA A 33 -29.39 1.90 5.86
C ALA A 33 -28.29 1.05 6.52
N VAL A 34 -28.67 -0.04 7.18
CA VAL A 34 -27.73 -0.98 7.82
C VAL A 34 -26.93 -1.75 6.76
N ASP A 35 -27.59 -2.26 5.71
CA ASP A 35 -26.90 -2.93 4.59
C ASP A 35 -25.87 -2.00 3.92
N ALA A 36 -26.26 -0.74 3.64
CA ALA A 36 -25.33 0.26 3.11
C ALA A 36 -24.15 0.54 4.06
N SER A 37 -24.40 0.57 5.38
CA SER A 37 -23.36 0.79 6.38
C SER A 37 -22.35 -0.35 6.42
N PHE A 38 -22.80 -1.61 6.34
CA PHE A 38 -21.89 -2.76 6.31
C PHE A 38 -21.04 -2.80 5.04
N ARG A 39 -21.60 -2.47 3.88
CA ARG A 39 -20.83 -2.38 2.63
C ARG A 39 -19.76 -1.31 2.70
N SER A 40 -20.11 -0.12 3.20
CA SER A 40 -19.16 0.98 3.41
C SER A 40 -18.04 0.59 4.38
N TYR A 41 -18.39 -0.08 5.48
CA TYR A 41 -17.40 -0.55 6.44
C TYR A 41 -16.41 -1.55 5.84
N ALA A 42 -16.90 -2.53 5.06
CA ALA A 42 -16.04 -3.51 4.40
C ALA A 42 -15.04 -2.84 3.43
N VAL A 43 -15.54 -1.94 2.57
CA VAL A 43 -14.72 -1.16 1.64
C VAL A 43 -13.65 -0.36 2.39
N ASN A 44 -14.01 0.32 3.47
CA ASN A 44 -13.05 1.12 4.24
C ASN A 44 -12.01 0.24 4.97
N ALA A 45 -12.40 -0.91 5.48
CA ALA A 45 -11.49 -1.85 6.12
C ALA A 45 -10.45 -2.39 5.13
N GLU A 46 -10.86 -2.72 3.89
CA GLU A 46 -9.96 -3.12 2.82
C GLU A 46 -8.97 -2.00 2.45
N GLN A 47 -9.44 -0.76 2.29
CA GLN A 47 -8.56 0.39 1.99
C GLN A 47 -7.51 0.60 3.08
N ALA A 48 -7.94 0.51 4.34
CA ALA A 48 -7.05 0.66 5.48
C ALA A 48 -5.97 -0.43 5.50
N ALA A 49 -6.35 -1.69 5.25
CA ALA A 49 -5.43 -2.82 5.18
C ALA A 49 -4.41 -2.65 4.04
N LEU A 50 -4.86 -2.30 2.83
CA LEU A 50 -3.99 -2.01 1.68
C LEU A 50 -3.00 -0.88 1.99
N MET A 51 -3.49 0.23 2.55
CA MET A 51 -2.65 1.37 2.93
C MET A 51 -1.60 0.98 3.96
N GLN A 52 -1.97 0.19 4.97
CA GLN A 52 -1.03 -0.26 6.00
C GLN A 52 0.05 -1.18 5.40
N GLN A 53 -0.34 -2.15 4.57
CA GLN A 53 0.60 -3.05 3.91
C GLN A 53 1.59 -2.28 3.01
N ALA A 54 1.08 -1.37 2.18
CA ALA A 54 1.92 -0.56 1.30
C ALA A 54 2.89 0.34 2.09
N ARG A 55 2.42 0.95 3.18
CA ARG A 55 3.27 1.78 4.06
C ARG A 55 4.37 0.97 4.73
N ILE A 56 4.07 -0.22 5.24
CA ILE A 56 5.07 -1.09 5.89
C ILE A 56 6.14 -1.51 4.86
N ALA A 57 5.73 -1.90 3.66
CA ALA A 57 6.66 -2.29 2.59
C ALA A 57 7.58 -1.12 2.20
N LEU A 58 7.03 0.07 1.90
CA LEU A 58 7.81 1.25 1.58
C LEU A 58 8.71 1.70 2.73
N HIS A 59 8.22 1.63 3.98
CA HIS A 59 9.01 1.99 5.14
C HIS A 59 10.21 1.08 5.32
N ARG A 60 10.04 -0.25 5.16
CA ARG A 60 11.15 -1.21 5.21
C ARG A 60 12.16 -0.94 4.10
N MET A 61 11.70 -0.79 2.86
CA MET A 61 12.57 -0.48 1.73
C MET A 61 13.36 0.80 1.92
N THR A 62 12.70 1.91 2.24
CA THR A 62 13.36 3.21 2.44
C THR A 62 14.30 3.20 3.64
N SER A 63 14.01 2.42 4.67
CA SER A 63 14.92 2.21 5.80
C SER A 63 16.15 1.42 5.39
N SER A 64 16.00 0.34 4.61
CA SER A 64 17.14 -0.40 4.03
C SER A 64 17.99 0.49 3.13
N VAL A 65 17.39 1.30 2.25
CA VAL A 65 18.13 2.27 1.41
C VAL A 65 18.95 3.23 2.26
N ARG A 66 18.40 3.70 3.39
CA ARG A 66 19.11 4.63 4.30
C ARG A 66 20.25 3.98 5.06
N ALA A 67 20.13 2.69 5.38
CA ALA A 67 21.07 1.96 6.23
C ALA A 67 22.21 1.27 5.44
N THR A 68 21.97 0.94 4.18
CA THR A 68 22.94 0.24 3.32
C THR A 68 23.95 1.21 2.71
N ARG A 69 25.14 0.68 2.42
CA ARG A 69 26.31 1.45 1.96
C ARG A 69 26.31 1.61 0.44
N ALA A 70 26.09 0.52 -0.28
CA ALA A 70 26.14 0.49 -1.73
C ALA A 70 24.81 0.03 -2.30
N HIS A 71 24.48 0.55 -3.49
CA HIS A 71 23.21 0.31 -4.15
C HIS A 71 23.46 0.15 -5.64
N ALA A 72 22.68 -0.73 -6.26
CA ALA A 72 22.70 -0.93 -7.70
C ALA A 72 21.31 -1.33 -8.18
N PRO A 73 21.01 -1.14 -9.47
CA PRO A 73 19.85 -1.76 -10.10
C PRO A 73 19.89 -3.29 -9.91
N ALA A 74 18.73 -3.87 -9.61
CA ALA A 74 18.60 -5.33 -9.53
C ALA A 74 18.88 -5.97 -10.90
N SER A 75 18.39 -5.34 -11.97
CA SER A 75 18.61 -5.72 -13.37
C SER A 75 20.05 -5.46 -13.81
N VAL A 76 20.74 -6.52 -14.24
CA VAL A 76 22.15 -6.46 -14.65
C VAL A 76 22.36 -5.53 -15.84
N SER A 77 21.40 -5.44 -16.77
CA SER A 77 21.44 -4.56 -17.94
C SER A 77 21.58 -3.08 -17.57
N LEU A 78 20.94 -2.64 -16.49
CA LEU A 78 20.92 -1.23 -16.07
C LEU A 78 22.14 -0.85 -15.22
N ARG A 79 22.94 -1.82 -14.75
CA ARG A 79 24.10 -1.54 -13.88
C ARG A 79 25.18 -0.75 -14.59
N ALA A 80 25.45 -1.05 -15.87
CA ALA A 80 26.44 -0.33 -16.66
C ALA A 80 26.02 1.13 -16.90
N GLU A 81 24.74 1.36 -17.20
CA GLU A 81 24.18 2.70 -17.36
C GLU A 81 24.25 3.49 -16.04
N PHE A 82 23.88 2.88 -14.92
CA PHE A 82 24.00 3.49 -13.60
C PHE A 82 25.46 3.85 -13.26
N ALA A 83 26.40 2.94 -13.51
CA ALA A 83 27.83 3.17 -13.28
C ALA A 83 28.43 4.27 -14.19
N SER A 84 27.79 4.54 -15.34
CA SER A 84 28.14 5.66 -16.23
C SER A 84 27.58 7.01 -15.77
N GLY A 85 26.70 7.03 -14.77
CA GLY A 85 26.07 8.23 -14.23
C GLY A 85 24.66 8.50 -14.73
N ALA A 86 24.06 7.57 -15.48
CA ALA A 86 22.67 7.72 -15.92
C ALA A 86 21.69 7.48 -14.76
N THR A 87 20.63 8.28 -14.71
CA THR A 87 19.48 7.98 -13.84
C THR A 87 18.69 6.84 -14.47
N VAL A 88 18.50 5.75 -13.73
CA VAL A 88 17.84 4.54 -14.25
C VAL A 88 16.58 4.23 -13.45
N THR A 89 15.60 3.60 -14.10
CA THR A 89 14.39 3.08 -13.46
C THR A 89 14.34 1.58 -13.65
N ASP A 90 14.23 0.84 -12.55
CA ASP A 90 14.24 -0.62 -12.53
C ASP A 90 13.04 -1.17 -11.73
N THR A 91 12.74 -2.46 -11.86
CA THR A 91 11.71 -3.17 -11.07
C THR A 91 12.29 -3.78 -9.80
N GLY A 92 13.45 -3.29 -9.36
CA GLY A 92 14.15 -3.76 -8.17
C GLY A 92 15.33 -2.88 -7.81
N ILE A 93 15.86 -3.10 -6.61
CA ILE A 93 17.09 -2.49 -6.12
C ILE A 93 17.87 -3.53 -5.34
N ALA A 94 19.14 -3.69 -5.67
CA ALA A 94 20.10 -4.47 -4.90
C ALA A 94 20.90 -3.54 -4.00
N MET A 95 21.12 -3.95 -2.76
CA MET A 95 21.79 -3.15 -1.75
C MET A 95 22.74 -4.01 -0.94
N PHE A 96 23.85 -3.40 -0.53
CA PHE A 96 24.86 -4.06 0.28
C PHE A 96 25.02 -3.29 1.59
N ASP A 97 24.95 -4.01 2.71
CA ASP A 97 25.19 -3.45 4.03
C ASP A 97 26.70 -3.18 4.27
N GLU A 98 27.05 -2.82 5.51
CA GLU A 98 28.45 -2.59 5.90
C GLU A 98 29.29 -3.88 5.97
N THR A 99 28.64 -5.03 6.12
CA THR A 99 29.29 -6.35 6.20
C THR A 99 29.46 -7.00 4.83
N GLY A 100 28.81 -6.45 3.80
CA GLY A 100 28.76 -6.99 2.44
C GLY A 100 27.57 -7.93 2.20
N ALA A 101 26.66 -8.08 3.16
CA ALA A 101 25.43 -8.85 2.99
C ALA A 101 24.50 -8.16 1.99
N GLU A 102 23.99 -8.94 1.04
CA GLU A 102 23.12 -8.45 -0.02
C GLU A 102 21.65 -8.49 0.42
N VAL A 103 20.96 -7.38 0.18
CA VAL A 103 19.52 -7.22 0.32
C VAL A 103 18.97 -6.76 -1.02
N VAL A 104 18.15 -7.59 -1.64
CA VAL A 104 17.52 -7.29 -2.94
C VAL A 104 16.02 -7.16 -2.75
N TYR A 105 15.46 -6.03 -3.18
CA TYR A 105 14.03 -5.90 -3.37
C TYR A 105 13.71 -6.05 -4.85
N ARG A 106 12.78 -6.94 -5.19
CA ARG A 106 12.37 -7.19 -6.58
C ARG A 106 10.88 -7.43 -6.65
N TRP A 107 10.26 -6.88 -7.67
CA TRP A 107 8.88 -7.21 -8.03
C TRP A 107 8.83 -8.49 -8.85
N ASP A 108 8.08 -9.48 -8.36
CA ASP A 108 7.68 -10.64 -9.14
C ASP A 108 6.31 -10.38 -9.77
N GLN A 109 6.32 -10.10 -11.07
CA GLN A 109 5.13 -9.80 -11.85
C GLN A 109 4.21 -11.03 -11.99
N SER A 110 4.77 -12.24 -11.99
CA SER A 110 4.00 -13.49 -12.16
C SER A 110 3.17 -13.80 -10.91
N GLN A 111 3.76 -13.56 -9.74
CA GLN A 111 3.12 -13.78 -8.44
C GLN A 111 2.45 -12.52 -7.87
N ARG A 112 2.54 -11.38 -8.57
CA ARG A 112 2.05 -10.05 -8.13
C ARG A 112 2.50 -9.71 -6.72
N CYS A 113 3.77 -9.97 -6.41
CA CYS A 113 4.30 -9.77 -5.07
C CYS A 113 5.63 -9.02 -5.09
N LEU A 114 5.83 -8.20 -4.05
CA LEU A 114 7.13 -7.59 -3.79
C LEU A 114 7.91 -8.53 -2.89
N ILE A 115 9.07 -8.97 -3.36
CA ILE A 115 9.94 -9.91 -2.67
C ILE A 115 11.15 -9.14 -2.13
N ALA A 116 11.52 -9.44 -0.90
CA ALA A 116 12.78 -9.07 -0.28
C ALA A 116 13.62 -10.33 -0.15
N GLU A 117 14.77 -10.36 -0.81
CA GLU A 117 15.76 -11.40 -0.68
C GLU A 117 16.86 -10.88 0.25
N ILE A 118 16.99 -11.49 1.42
CA ILE A 118 17.97 -11.12 2.44
C ILE A 118 18.83 -12.36 2.67
N GLU A 119 20.13 -12.26 2.40
CA GLU A 119 21.07 -13.40 2.57
C GLU A 119 20.61 -14.68 1.84
N GLY A 120 19.99 -14.53 0.67
CA GLY A 120 19.47 -15.64 -0.14
C GLY A 120 18.12 -16.22 0.31
N VAL A 121 17.52 -15.66 1.37
CA VAL A 121 16.17 -16.05 1.82
C VAL A 121 15.14 -15.05 1.29
N SER A 122 14.16 -15.56 0.54
CA SER A 122 13.08 -14.77 -0.04
C SER A 122 11.92 -14.59 0.94
N HIS A 123 11.52 -13.34 1.16
CA HIS A 123 10.39 -12.93 1.98
C HIS A 123 9.41 -12.09 1.17
N VAL A 124 8.11 -12.41 1.24
CA VAL A 124 7.06 -11.58 0.62
C VAL A 124 6.77 -10.38 1.50
N LEU A 125 7.05 -9.17 1.00
CA LEU A 125 6.73 -7.91 1.68
C LEU A 125 5.30 -7.44 1.42
N ALA A 126 4.87 -7.54 0.16
CA ALA A 126 3.55 -7.11 -0.27
C ALA A 126 3.00 -8.08 -1.32
N ARG A 127 1.69 -8.29 -1.30
CA ARG A 127 0.90 -9.05 -2.29
C ARG A 127 -0.02 -8.10 -3.03
N GLY A 128 -0.59 -8.51 -4.16
CA GLY A 128 -1.43 -7.66 -4.99
C GLY A 128 -0.69 -6.53 -5.70
N VAL A 129 0.63 -6.64 -5.88
CA VAL A 129 1.44 -5.60 -6.52
C VAL A 129 1.20 -5.60 -8.02
N GLU A 130 0.61 -4.52 -8.53
CA GLU A 130 0.34 -4.32 -9.96
C GLU A 130 1.44 -3.59 -10.70
N ALA A 131 2.10 -2.66 -10.01
CA ALA A 131 3.22 -1.93 -10.55
C ALA A 131 4.21 -1.61 -9.44
N PHE A 132 5.49 -1.76 -9.76
CA PHE A 132 6.56 -1.38 -8.87
C PHE A 132 7.74 -0.89 -9.68
N SER A 133 8.29 0.25 -9.30
CA SER A 133 9.47 0.81 -9.94
C SER A 133 10.32 1.57 -8.95
N VAL A 134 11.64 1.46 -9.10
CA VAL A 134 12.64 2.19 -8.34
C VAL A 134 13.45 3.04 -9.32
N ARG A 135 13.31 4.35 -9.22
CA ARG A 135 14.16 5.31 -9.93
C ARG A 135 15.37 5.63 -9.07
N MET A 136 16.57 5.41 -9.61
CA MET A 136 17.84 5.57 -8.93
C MET A 136 18.66 6.68 -9.59
N GLU A 137 19.03 7.68 -8.81
CA GLU A 137 19.94 8.77 -9.21
C GLU A 137 21.36 8.46 -8.69
N PRO A 138 22.37 8.30 -9.55
CA PRO A 138 23.74 7.99 -9.13
C PRO A 138 24.48 9.22 -8.56
N MET A 139 25.54 8.94 -7.81
CA MET A 139 26.52 9.90 -7.29
C MET A 139 27.94 9.31 -7.38
N ARG A 140 28.96 10.18 -7.43
CA ARG A 140 30.36 9.77 -7.31
C ARG A 140 30.85 9.98 -5.89
N SER A 141 31.61 9.03 -5.37
CA SER A 141 32.34 9.19 -4.11
C SER A 141 33.47 10.21 -4.23
N ALA A 142 33.92 10.74 -3.10
CA ALA A 142 35.06 11.66 -3.06
C ALA A 142 36.34 11.04 -3.65
N ALA A 143 36.51 9.72 -3.52
CA ALA A 143 37.62 8.99 -4.12
C ALA A 143 37.50 8.95 -5.65
N ALA A 144 36.31 8.60 -6.17
CA ALA A 144 36.04 8.59 -7.60
C ALA A 144 36.17 9.97 -8.25
N LEU A 145 35.79 11.04 -7.53
CA LEU A 145 35.99 12.42 -8.00
C LEU A 145 37.48 12.76 -8.17
N LYS A 146 38.34 12.36 -7.23
CA LYS A 146 39.79 12.61 -7.30
C LYS A 146 40.50 11.81 -8.39
N SER A 147 40.05 10.58 -8.64
CA SER A 147 40.70 9.67 -9.61
C SER A 147 40.09 9.71 -11.01
N GLY A 148 39.00 10.46 -11.23
CA GLY A 148 38.24 10.36 -12.48
C GLY A 148 37.45 9.04 -12.62
N GLY A 149 37.23 8.30 -11.52
CA GLY A 149 36.54 7.01 -11.50
C GLY A 149 35.03 7.03 -11.77
N ALA A 150 34.41 5.85 -11.78
CA ALA A 150 32.99 5.65 -12.11
C ALA A 150 32.00 6.26 -11.09
N TRP A 151 30.71 6.22 -11.41
CA TRP A 151 29.62 6.53 -10.48
C TRP A 151 29.33 5.31 -9.62
N ASP A 152 29.70 5.38 -8.34
CA ASP A 152 29.80 4.25 -7.42
C ASP A 152 28.81 4.34 -6.24
N LEU A 153 28.13 5.46 -6.06
CA LEU A 153 27.21 5.70 -4.96
C LEU A 153 25.80 6.05 -5.46
N LEU A 154 24.81 5.89 -4.59
CA LEU A 154 23.44 6.33 -4.82
C LEU A 154 23.21 7.70 -4.19
N LYS A 155 22.69 8.65 -4.97
CA LYS A 155 22.24 9.96 -4.49
C LYS A 155 20.84 9.86 -3.88
N ARG A 156 19.90 9.27 -4.62
CA ARG A 156 18.49 9.16 -4.23
C ARG A 156 17.87 7.94 -4.91
N ALA A 157 17.07 7.20 -4.15
CA ALA A 157 16.12 6.24 -4.71
C ALA A 157 14.69 6.77 -4.51
N GLU A 158 13.87 6.68 -5.54
CA GLU A 158 12.45 6.98 -5.53
C GLU A 158 11.70 5.70 -5.87
N VAL A 159 10.87 5.23 -4.94
CA VAL A 159 10.12 3.98 -5.04
C VAL A 159 8.66 4.31 -5.28
N LEU A 160 8.12 3.78 -6.37
CA LEU A 160 6.69 3.78 -6.67
C LEU A 160 6.15 2.36 -6.45
N LEU A 161 5.05 2.24 -5.71
CA LEU A 161 4.39 0.97 -5.42
C LEU A 161 2.89 1.13 -5.63
N THR A 162 2.34 0.33 -6.54
CA THR A 162 0.90 0.20 -6.79
C THR A 162 0.42 -1.17 -6.35
N ILE A 163 -0.53 -1.21 -5.43
CA ILE A 163 -1.13 -2.43 -4.90
C ILE A 163 -2.64 -2.41 -5.17
N ARG A 164 -3.18 -3.56 -5.55
CA ARG A 164 -4.61 -3.82 -5.64
C ARG A 164 -5.01 -4.95 -4.69
N THR A 165 -6.24 -4.90 -4.17
CA THR A 165 -6.84 -6.04 -3.47
C THR A 165 -6.86 -7.29 -4.37
N ASP A 166 -6.41 -8.43 -3.84
CA ASP A 166 -6.35 -9.72 -4.55
C ASP A 166 -7.60 -10.61 -4.30
N ASP A 167 -8.51 -10.22 -3.40
CA ASP A 167 -9.64 -11.06 -2.98
C ASP A 167 -10.99 -10.50 -3.49
N PRO A 168 -11.64 -11.16 -4.47
CA PRO A 168 -12.99 -10.84 -4.88
C PRO A 168 -14.00 -11.59 -3.96
N ALA A 169 -14.03 -11.27 -2.68
CA ALA A 169 -15.12 -11.75 -1.83
C ALA A 169 -16.44 -11.16 -2.34
N HIS A 170 -17.26 -12.02 -2.94
CA HIS A 170 -18.42 -11.79 -3.83
C HIS A 170 -19.62 -10.98 -3.29
N VAL A 171 -19.44 -9.92 -2.50
CA VAL A 171 -20.55 -9.23 -1.83
C VAL A 171 -21.00 -7.95 -2.54
N ALA A 172 -20.16 -7.32 -3.38
CA ALA A 172 -20.54 -6.20 -4.23
C ALA A 172 -19.58 -5.99 -5.40
N GLU A 173 -20.07 -5.41 -6.51
CA GLU A 173 -19.31 -5.15 -7.75
C GLU A 173 -18.06 -4.27 -7.55
N SER A 174 -17.99 -3.50 -6.44
CA SER A 174 -16.86 -2.62 -6.11
C SER A 174 -15.93 -3.15 -5.00
N THR A 175 -16.30 -4.24 -4.32
CA THR A 175 -15.47 -4.84 -3.25
C THR A 175 -14.36 -5.65 -3.91
N GLY A 176 -13.10 -5.45 -3.49
CA GLY A 176 -11.95 -6.13 -4.12
C GLY A 176 -11.37 -5.48 -5.39
N ALA A 177 -11.85 -4.31 -5.83
CA ALA A 177 -11.27 -3.55 -6.96
C ALA A 177 -10.41 -2.34 -6.56
N GLN A 178 -10.07 -2.24 -5.27
CA GLN A 178 -9.39 -1.06 -4.76
C GLN A 178 -7.92 -1.06 -5.12
N THR A 179 -7.46 0.06 -5.68
CA THR A 179 -6.07 0.25 -6.08
C THR A 179 -5.49 1.43 -5.32
N LEU A 180 -4.30 1.26 -4.76
CA LEU A 180 -3.56 2.27 -4.04
C LEU A 180 -2.17 2.40 -4.67
N THR A 181 -1.78 3.64 -5.01
CA THR A 181 -0.41 3.96 -5.41
C THR A 181 0.24 4.84 -4.36
N LEU A 182 1.40 4.43 -3.86
CA LEU A 182 2.24 5.20 -2.96
C LEU A 182 3.61 5.44 -3.59
N SER A 183 4.18 6.62 -3.32
CA SER A 183 5.55 6.95 -3.67
C SER A 183 6.34 7.34 -2.42
N ALA A 184 7.60 6.92 -2.33
CA ALA A 184 8.51 7.33 -1.28
C ALA A 184 9.92 7.49 -1.83
N ALA A 185 10.66 8.49 -1.34
CA ALA A 185 12.05 8.71 -1.69
C ALA A 185 12.97 8.59 -0.47
N ALA A 186 14.17 8.07 -0.70
CA ALA A 186 15.20 7.91 0.32
C ALA A 186 16.59 8.25 -0.23
N VAL A 187 17.41 8.81 0.65
CA VAL A 187 18.84 9.12 0.42
C VAL A 187 19.66 8.27 1.40
N PRO A 188 20.73 7.60 0.95
CA PRO A 188 21.62 6.86 1.87
C PRO A 188 22.31 7.79 2.86
N ARG A 189 22.33 7.42 4.15
CA ARG A 189 22.91 8.28 5.21
C ARG A 189 24.43 8.45 5.10
N GLN A 190 25.11 7.48 4.50
CA GLN A 190 26.56 7.53 4.33
C GLN A 190 26.98 8.50 3.20
N ASN A 191 26.04 8.90 2.35
CA ASN A 191 26.30 9.70 1.15
C ASN A 191 25.94 11.18 1.31
N CYS A 192 25.33 11.57 2.43
CA CYS A 192 24.98 12.95 2.73
C CYS A 192 26.02 13.59 3.66
N TRP A 193 27.14 14.04 3.10
CA TRP A 193 28.18 14.84 3.78
C TRP A 193 28.79 15.85 2.82
#